data_AF-A0A0D6ARE4-F1
#
_entry.id   AF-A0A0D6ARE4-F1
#
_cell.length_a   1.000
_cell.length_b   1.000
_cell.length_c   1.000
_cell.angle_alpha   90.00
_cell.angle_beta   90.00
_cell.angle_gamma   90.00
#
_symmetry.space_group_name_H-M   'P 1'
#
loop_
_entity.id
_entity.type
_entity.pdbx_description
1 polymer ?
#
loop_
_entity_poly.entity_id
_entity_poly.type
_entity_poly.pdbx_seq_one_letter_code
_entity_poly.pdbx_strand_id
1 'polypeptide(L)'
;MYHNLELREKVIDYVENKGSVTKASRIFGVSRASIYRWLTRENLKPTIVKYRHRKLNWSALYRDVIENPDDKLIERANKFGVTVPAISYAFKRMKITRKKTVTL
;
A
#
# COMPACT_ATOMS: atom_id res chain seq x y z
N MET A 1 -11.87 -9.59 6.71
CA MET A 1 -12.61 -8.66 7.59
C MET A 1 -11.61 -7.74 8.26
N TYR A 2 -11.91 -6.44 8.33
CA TYR A 2 -11.05 -5.46 9.01
C TYR A 2 -11.33 -5.52 10.52
N HIS A 3 -10.28 -5.57 11.32
CA HIS A 3 -10.35 -5.55 12.78
C HIS A 3 -9.45 -4.43 13.28
N ASN A 4 -9.96 -3.58 14.16
CA ASN A 4 -9.23 -2.50 14.82
C ASN A 4 -8.03 -3.04 15.59
N LEU A 5 -7.00 -2.22 15.77
CA LEU A 5 -5.78 -2.62 16.47
C LEU A 5 -6.06 -3.04 17.92
N GLU A 6 -6.84 -2.24 18.65
CA GLU A 6 -7.22 -2.53 20.04
C GLU A 6 -7.94 -3.88 20.20
N LEU A 7 -8.77 -4.26 19.21
CA LEU A 7 -9.44 -5.55 19.24
C LEU A 7 -8.44 -6.70 19.09
N ARG A 8 -7.44 -6.55 18.21
CA ARG A 8 -6.41 -7.57 18.02
C ARG A 8 -5.57 -7.73 19.28
N GLU A 9 -5.19 -6.62 19.90
CA GLU A 9 -4.41 -6.61 21.15
C GLU A 9 -5.19 -7.29 22.27
N LYS A 10 -6.47 -6.94 22.48
CA LYS A 10 -7.33 -7.60 23.49
C LYS A 10 -7.52 -9.10 23.23
N VAL A 11 -7.65 -9.51 21.97
CA VAL A 11 -7.81 -10.93 21.62
C VAL A 11 -6.51 -11.70 21.89
N ILE A 12 -5.36 -11.13 21.57
CA ILE A 12 -4.06 -11.76 21.81
C ILE A 12 -3.78 -11.83 23.31
N ASP A 13 -3.98 -10.75 24.05
CA ASP A 13 -3.86 -10.72 25.51
C ASP A 13 -4.77 -11.76 26.18
N TYR A 14 -6.01 -11.89 25.72
CA TYR A 14 -6.91 -12.94 26.21
C TYR A 14 -6.36 -14.35 25.93
N VAL A 15 -5.79 -14.59 24.74
CA VAL A 15 -5.26 -15.90 24.36
C VAL A 15 -3.98 -16.23 25.14
N GLU A 16 -3.10 -15.27 25.37
CA GLU A 16 -1.87 -15.45 26.14
C GLU A 16 -2.18 -15.69 27.63
N ASN A 17 -3.14 -14.97 28.21
CA ASN A 17 -3.51 -15.12 29.62
C ASN A 17 -4.43 -16.32 29.91
N LYS A 18 -5.40 -16.62 29.04
CA LYS A 18 -6.43 -17.67 29.27
C LYS A 18 -6.29 -18.90 28.37
N GLY A 19 -5.37 -18.90 27.42
CA GLY A 19 -4.91 -20.08 26.67
C GLY A 19 -5.85 -20.65 25.61
N SER A 20 -7.03 -20.07 25.34
CA SER A 20 -8.01 -20.70 24.44
C SER A 20 -8.45 -19.84 23.25
N VAL A 21 -7.90 -20.15 22.07
CA VAL A 21 -8.28 -19.57 20.77
C VAL A 21 -9.76 -19.81 20.44
N THR A 22 -10.29 -20.99 20.78
CA THR A 22 -11.71 -21.32 20.53
C THR A 22 -12.64 -20.47 21.38
N LYS A 23 -12.31 -20.24 22.67
CA LYS A 23 -13.09 -19.33 23.52
C LYS A 23 -12.96 -17.89 23.06
N ALA A 24 -11.75 -17.44 22.74
CA ALA A 24 -11.52 -16.11 22.18
C ALA A 24 -12.34 -15.86 20.91
N SER A 25 -12.37 -16.83 20.00
CA SER A 25 -13.15 -16.76 18.77
C SER A 25 -14.65 -16.55 19.04
N ARG A 26 -15.21 -17.25 20.03
CA ARG A 26 -16.62 -17.12 20.44
C ARG A 26 -16.91 -15.79 21.14
N ILE A 27 -16.02 -15.36 22.04
CA ILE A 27 -16.21 -14.14 22.86
C ILE A 27 -16.09 -12.89 22.00
N PHE A 28 -15.06 -12.82 21.15
CA PHE A 28 -14.77 -11.62 20.35
C PHE A 28 -15.37 -11.67 18.95
N GLY A 29 -16.04 -12.77 18.57
CA GLY A 29 -16.64 -12.93 17.23
C GLY A 29 -15.62 -12.96 16.09
N VAL A 30 -14.36 -13.29 16.40
CA VAL A 30 -13.27 -13.33 15.41
C VAL A 30 -13.05 -14.77 14.95
N SER A 31 -12.84 -14.99 13.65
CA SER A 31 -12.54 -16.32 13.15
C SER A 31 -11.23 -16.87 13.75
N ARG A 32 -11.20 -18.16 14.10
CA ARG A 32 -9.97 -18.83 14.60
C ARG A 32 -8.77 -18.61 13.67
N ALA A 33 -8.99 -18.64 12.35
CA ALA A 33 -7.94 -18.40 11.36
C ALA A 33 -7.32 -16.99 11.45
N SER A 34 -8.12 -15.96 11.75
CA SER A 34 -7.61 -14.60 11.99
C SER A 34 -6.74 -14.55 13.24
N ILE A 35 -7.17 -15.22 14.32
CA ILE A 35 -6.44 -15.26 15.59
C ILE A 35 -5.08 -15.93 15.39
N TYR A 36 -5.03 -17.07 14.69
CA TYR A 36 -3.76 -17.73 14.36
C TYR A 36 -2.84 -16.82 13.54
N ARG A 37 -3.37 -16.10 12.54
CA ARG A 37 -2.58 -15.13 11.76
C ARG A 37 -2.02 -13.98 12.61
N TRP A 38 -2.69 -13.60 13.69
CA TRP A 38 -2.22 -12.56 14.61
C TRP A 38 -1.14 -13.08 15.55
N LEU A 39 -1.30 -14.30 16.09
CA LEU A 39 -0.29 -14.95 16.93
C LEU A 39 1.06 -15.15 16.21
N THR A 40 1.04 -15.35 14.89
CA THR A 40 2.26 -15.49 14.08
C THR A 40 2.98 -14.16 13.77
N ARG A 41 2.42 -13.01 14.16
CA ARG A 41 2.95 -11.68 13.81
C ARG A 41 3.53 -10.98 15.03
N GLU A 42 4.74 -10.46 14.89
CA GLU A 42 5.36 -9.55 15.87
C GLU A 42 4.62 -8.20 15.97
N ASN A 43 4.01 -7.74 14.86
CA ASN A 43 3.29 -6.47 14.81
C ASN A 43 1.83 -6.66 14.36
N LEU A 44 0.90 -6.32 15.26
CA LEU A 44 -0.54 -6.45 15.03
C LEU A 44 -1.12 -5.33 14.16
N LYS A 45 -0.35 -4.27 13.87
CA LYS A 45 -0.79 -3.17 13.00
C LYS A 45 -1.19 -3.69 11.62
N PRO A 46 -2.24 -3.13 11.01
CA PRO A 46 -2.62 -3.48 9.66
C PRO A 46 -1.49 -3.17 8.68
N THR A 47 -1.23 -4.10 7.76
CA THR A 47 -0.29 -3.86 6.67
C THR A 47 -0.94 -2.89 5.68
N ILE A 48 -0.45 -1.64 5.64
CA ILE A 48 -0.96 -0.61 4.72
C ILE A 48 -0.18 -0.69 3.41
N VAL A 49 -0.83 -1.16 2.35
CA VAL A 49 -0.25 -1.19 1.00
C VAL A 49 -0.36 0.22 0.40
N LYS A 50 0.75 0.96 0.37
CA LYS A 50 0.80 2.35 -0.15
C LYS A 50 0.70 2.44 -1.68
N TYR A 51 1.33 1.49 -2.37
CA TYR A 51 1.36 1.40 -3.82
C TYR A 51 1.15 -0.05 -4.26
N ARG A 52 0.36 -0.24 -5.31
CA ARG A 52 0.26 -1.55 -5.95
C ARG A 52 1.21 -1.56 -7.15
N HIS A 53 2.15 -2.48 -7.14
CA HIS A 53 3.03 -2.74 -8.27
C HIS A 53 2.19 -3.40 -9.37
N ARG A 54 1.84 -2.64 -10.41
CA ARG A 54 1.15 -3.12 -11.62
C ARG A 54 2.15 -3.07 -12.79
N LYS A 55 1.71 -2.62 -13.97
CA LYS A 55 2.54 -2.50 -15.18
C LYS A 55 3.59 -1.38 -15.13
N LEU A 56 3.43 -0.39 -14.24
CA LEU A 56 4.32 0.76 -14.17
C LEU A 56 5.33 0.62 -13.03
N ASN A 57 6.63 0.66 -13.36
CA ASN A 57 7.70 0.74 -12.38
C ASN A 57 7.91 2.20 -11.96
N TRP A 58 7.59 2.49 -10.70
CA TRP A 58 7.62 3.85 -10.14
C TRP A 58 9.04 4.40 -10.02
N SER A 59 10.01 3.56 -9.65
CA SER A 59 11.41 3.97 -9.55
C SER A 59 12.01 4.28 -10.92
N ALA A 60 11.64 3.51 -11.95
CA ALA A 60 12.07 3.77 -13.32
C ALA A 60 11.46 5.07 -13.87
N LEU A 61 10.17 5.30 -13.63
CA LEU A 61 9.51 6.55 -14.02
C LEU A 61 10.13 7.77 -13.34
N TYR A 62 10.50 7.65 -12.05
CA TYR A 62 11.16 8.75 -11.33
C TYR A 62 12.51 9.13 -11.95
N ARG A 63 13.35 8.14 -12.31
CA ARG A 63 14.63 8.40 -13.00
C ARG A 63 14.41 9.05 -14.36
N ASP A 64 13.44 8.55 -15.11
CA ASP A 64 13.08 9.11 -16.42
C ASP A 64 12.62 10.58 -16.34
N VAL A 65 11.96 10.99 -15.25
CA VAL A 65 11.60 12.40 -15.03
C VAL A 65 12.83 13.28 -14.83
N ILE A 66 13.87 12.77 -14.18
CA ILE A 66 15.13 13.49 -13.94
C ILE A 66 15.94 13.61 -15.23
N GLU A 67 16.08 12.50 -15.96
CA GLU A 67 16.89 12.43 -17.18
C GLU A 67 16.26 13.20 -18.35
N ASN A 68 14.94 13.08 -18.53
CA ASN A 68 14.23 13.67 -19.66
C ASN A 68 13.15 14.62 -19.15
N PRO A 69 13.46 15.78 -18.56
CA PRO A 69 12.46 16.60 -17.89
C PRO A 69 11.37 17.11 -18.85
N ASP A 70 11.72 17.37 -20.11
CA ASP A 70 10.86 17.96 -21.15
C ASP A 70 9.89 17.01 -21.84
N ASP A 71 10.05 15.71 -21.64
CA ASP A 71 9.19 14.69 -22.24
C ASP A 71 7.72 14.88 -21.87
N LYS A 72 6.88 14.80 -22.90
CA LYS A 72 5.42 14.84 -22.75
C LYS A 72 4.94 13.55 -22.09
N LEU A 73 3.77 13.63 -21.44
CA LEU A 73 3.14 12.45 -20.83
C LEU A 73 2.86 11.34 -21.86
N ILE A 74 2.60 11.70 -23.12
CA ILE A 74 2.37 10.75 -24.23
C ILE A 74 3.65 9.97 -24.56
N GLU A 75 4.79 10.65 -24.67
CA GLU A 75 6.09 10.02 -24.96
C GLU A 75 6.48 9.05 -23.85
N ARG A 76 6.31 9.46 -22.59
CA ARG A 76 6.54 8.60 -21.42
C ARG A 76 5.58 7.40 -21.41
N ALA A 77 4.30 7.61 -21.71
CA ALA A 77 3.33 6.54 -21.76
C ALA A 77 3.74 5.46 -22.78
N ASN A 78 4.18 5.88 -23.97
CA ASN A 78 4.71 4.98 -24.98
C ASN A 78 5.98 4.26 -24.51
N LYS A 79 6.95 4.98 -23.91
CA LYS A 79 8.20 4.42 -23.38
C LYS A 79 7.97 3.34 -22.32
N PHE A 80 7.00 3.54 -21.44
CA PHE A 80 6.66 2.60 -20.37
C PHE A 80 5.58 1.57 -20.76
N GLY A 81 5.06 1.61 -21.99
CA GLY A 81 4.00 0.70 -22.45
C GLY A 81 2.70 0.81 -21.63
N VAL A 82 2.38 2.01 -21.15
CA VAL A 82 1.18 2.29 -20.34
C VAL A 82 0.33 3.38 -20.98
N THR A 83 -0.88 3.59 -20.47
CA THR A 83 -1.74 4.68 -20.95
C THR A 83 -1.35 6.01 -20.32
N VAL A 84 -1.59 7.12 -21.03
CA VAL A 84 -1.32 8.49 -20.54
C VAL A 84 -1.96 8.79 -19.17
N PRO A 85 -3.22 8.39 -18.89
CA PRO A 85 -3.80 8.58 -17.57
C PRO A 85 -3.05 7.84 -16.46
N ALA A 86 -2.41 6.71 -16.76
CA ALA A 86 -1.61 5.97 -15.77
C ALA A 86 -0.36 6.78 -15.35
N ILE A 87 0.32 7.42 -16.30
CA ILE A 87 1.45 8.32 -16.00
C ILE A 87 0.96 9.55 -15.22
N SER A 88 -0.15 10.17 -15.64
CA SER A 88 -0.75 11.31 -14.92
C SER A 88 -1.10 10.95 -13.47
N TYR A 89 -1.71 9.79 -13.25
CA TYR A 89 -2.01 9.28 -11.92
C TYR A 89 -0.73 9.05 -11.10
N ALA A 90 0.31 8.48 -11.72
CA ALA A 90 1.59 8.26 -11.06
C ALA A 90 2.22 9.58 -10.61
N PHE A 91 2.24 10.62 -11.45
CA PHE A 91 2.78 11.94 -11.09
C PHE A 91 2.01 12.57 -9.92
N LYS A 92 0.67 12.51 -9.93
CA LYS A 92 -0.15 12.99 -8.81
C LYS A 92 0.20 12.29 -7.50
N ARG A 93 0.43 10.97 -7.54
CA ARG A 93 0.81 10.16 -6.37
C ARG A 93 2.24 10.41 -5.91
N MET A 94 3.16 10.67 -6.83
CA MET A 94 4.56 11.06 -6.54
C MET A 94 4.70 12.53 -6.11
N LYS A 95 3.62 13.33 -6.17
CA LYS A 95 3.63 14.78 -5.95
C LYS A 95 4.60 15.54 -6.85
N ILE A 96 4.84 15.02 -8.06
CA ILE A 96 5.64 15.70 -9.07
C ILE A 96 4.75 16.72 -9.77
N THR A 97 5.15 17.98 -9.72
CA THR A 97 4.50 19.07 -10.46
C THR A 97 5.58 19.81 -11.24
N ARG A 98 5.26 20.21 -12.48
CA ARG A 98 6.18 20.99 -13.31
C ARG A 98 5.42 22.15 -13.94
N LYS A 99 5.92 23.36 -13.69
CA LYS A 99 5.55 24.56 -14.44
C LYS A 99 6.59 24.74 -15.54
N LYS A 100 6.14 24.84 -16.80
CA LYS A 100 7.05 25.18 -17.91
C LYS A 100 7.31 26.68 -17.85
N THR A 101 8.59 27.07 -17.83
CA THR A 101 8.98 28.46 -18.07
C THR A 101 9.23 28.59 -19.56
N VAL A 102 8.48 29.47 -20.23
CA VAL A 102 8.76 29.83 -21.62
C VAL A 102 9.92 30.81 -21.56
N THR A 103 11.12 30.35 -21.91
CA THR A 103 12.25 31.25 -22.15
C THR A 103 12.05 31.81 -23.56
N LEU A 104 11.82 33.13 -23.65
CA LEU A 104 11.73 33.88 -24.92
C LEU A 104 13.08 33.96 -25.62
#